data_AF-A0A060Y6D7-F1
#
_entry.id   AF-A0A060Y6D7-F1
#
_cell.length_a   1.000
_cell.length_b   1.000
_cell.length_c   1.000
_cell.angle_alpha   90.00
_cell.angle_beta   90.00
_cell.angle_gamma   90.00
#
_symmetry.space_group_name_H-M   'P 1'
#
loop_
_entity.id
_entity.type
_entity.pdbx_description
1 polymer ?
#
loop_
_entity_poly.entity_id
_entity_poly.type
_entity_poly.pdbx_seq_one_letter_code
_entity_poly.pdbx_strand_id
1 'polypeptide(L)'
;MKCFERLVKDHITSTLPDTLDPLQFAYCPNRFTDDAISTTLHTALTHLDKRNTYVRMLFINYSSAFNTIVPSKLVIKLETLGLDPALCNWVLDFLTGRPQVVRVGNNISTPLILNTGAPQGCVLSPLLYSLFTHNCVAMHASNSIIKFADDTTVVGLITNNDEMAYGEEVRALGVWCQENNLTLNVNKTKEMIVDFRKEQREHPLIHIDGTVVERVGLYVGLYHRLVRQLLCPQP
;
A
#
# COMPACT_ATOMS: atom_id res chain seq x y z
N MET A 1 21.03 10.10 17.40
CA MET A 1 20.01 10.20 16.32
C MET A 1 18.90 9.18 16.50
N LYS A 2 19.14 7.86 16.43
CA LYS A 2 18.06 6.85 16.55
C LYS A 2 17.21 6.93 17.83
N CYS A 3 17.79 7.32 18.98
CA CYS A 3 17.00 7.52 20.21
C CYS A 3 16.03 8.70 20.09
N PHE A 4 16.44 9.78 19.41
CA PHE A 4 15.57 10.94 19.17
C PHE A 4 14.47 10.59 18.17
N GLU A 5 14.79 9.86 17.09
CA GLU A 5 13.78 9.34 16.16
C GLU A 5 12.72 8.48 16.87
N ARG A 6 13.11 7.68 17.88
CA ARG A 6 12.15 6.90 18.69
C ARG A 6 11.23 7.81 19.50
N LEU A 7 11.78 8.82 20.20
CA LEU A 7 10.98 9.78 20.95
C LEU A 7 9.99 10.52 20.06
N VAL A 8 10.44 10.96 18.88
CA VAL A 8 9.58 11.63 17.90
C VAL A 8 8.50 10.68 17.39
N LYS A 9 8.87 9.43 17.07
CA LYS A 9 7.92 8.40 16.65
C LYS A 9 6.82 8.20 17.71
N ASP A 10 7.21 7.98 18.96
CA ASP A 10 6.29 7.72 20.06
C ASP A 10 5.37 8.93 20.28
N HIS A 11 5.91 10.14 20.18
CA HIS A 11 5.12 11.37 20.26
C HIS A 11 4.09 11.46 19.14
N ILE A 12 4.50 11.29 17.87
CA ILE A 12 3.58 11.29 16.73
C ILE A 12 2.48 10.24 16.91
N THR A 13 2.85 9.00 17.26
CA THR A 13 1.87 7.92 17.45
C THR A 13 0.89 8.24 18.58
N SER A 14 1.32 8.89 19.66
CA SER A 14 0.43 9.28 20.77
C SER A 14 -0.59 10.37 20.43
N THR A 15 -0.32 11.18 19.40
CA THR A 15 -1.20 12.26 18.95
C THR A 15 -2.23 11.79 17.93
N LEU A 16 -1.95 10.70 17.22
CA LEU A 16 -2.81 10.17 16.17
C LEU A 16 -3.93 9.28 16.74
N PRO A 17 -5.11 9.26 16.10
CA PRO A 17 -6.19 8.38 16.54
C PRO A 17 -5.87 6.91 16.21
N ASP A 18 -6.25 6.00 17.09
CA ASP A 18 -6.10 4.55 16.89
C ASP A 18 -6.89 4.01 15.68
N THR A 19 -7.88 4.78 15.21
CA THR A 19 -8.72 4.47 14.05
C THR A 19 -8.11 4.94 12.72
N LEU A 20 -6.94 5.59 12.74
CA LEU A 20 -6.27 6.03 11.52
C LEU A 20 -5.95 4.83 10.63
N ASP A 21 -6.49 4.85 9.40
CA ASP A 21 -6.18 3.89 8.34
C ASP A 21 -6.29 2.42 8.79
N PRO A 22 -7.50 1.93 9.10
CA PRO A 22 -7.70 0.63 9.74
C PRO A 22 -7.31 -0.57 8.87
N LEU A 23 -7.01 -0.36 7.58
CA LEU A 23 -6.51 -1.39 6.67
C LEU A 23 -5.01 -1.27 6.39
N GLN A 24 -4.29 -0.42 7.14
CA GLN A 24 -2.84 -0.45 7.26
C GLN A 24 -2.44 -1.36 8.42
N PHE A 25 -1.65 -2.39 8.10
CA PHE A 25 -1.25 -3.39 9.08
C PHE A 25 0.23 -3.31 9.45
N ALA A 26 1.09 -2.83 8.56
CA ALA A 26 2.50 -2.69 8.90
C ALA A 26 2.76 -1.44 9.74
N TYR A 27 3.77 -1.55 10.60
CA TYR A 27 4.29 -0.46 11.43
C TYR A 27 3.29 0.11 12.44
N CYS A 28 2.12 -0.53 12.58
CA CYS A 28 1.14 -0.27 13.62
C CYS A 28 1.40 -1.18 14.83
N PRO A 29 1.23 -0.68 16.06
CA PRO A 29 1.28 -1.54 17.26
C PRO A 29 0.26 -2.67 17.16
N ASN A 30 0.65 -3.88 17.57
CA ASN A 30 -0.23 -5.04 17.68
C ASN A 30 -0.93 -5.48 16.36
N ARG A 31 -0.32 -5.17 15.21
CA ARG A 31 -0.77 -5.67 13.91
C ARG A 31 0.32 -6.45 13.23
N PHE A 32 -0.04 -7.61 12.68
CA PHE A 32 0.87 -8.55 12.06
C PHE A 32 0.47 -8.83 10.61
N THR A 33 1.38 -9.45 9.88
CA THR A 33 1.11 -9.93 8.52
C THR A 33 -0.08 -10.88 8.47
N ASP A 34 -0.22 -11.74 9.48
CA ASP A 34 -1.32 -12.70 9.56
C ASP A 34 -2.68 -12.01 9.73
N ASP A 35 -2.75 -10.82 10.35
CA ASP A 35 -3.99 -10.05 10.44
C ASP A 35 -4.41 -9.53 9.06
N ALA A 36 -3.48 -8.95 8.30
CA ALA A 36 -3.74 -8.47 6.94
C ALA A 36 -4.23 -9.61 6.03
N ILE A 37 -3.58 -10.77 6.12
CA ILE A 37 -3.97 -11.98 5.39
C ILE A 37 -5.36 -12.46 5.84
N SER A 38 -5.59 -12.57 7.14
CA SER A 38 -6.86 -13.06 7.70
C SER A 38 -8.03 -12.14 7.35
N THR A 39 -7.86 -10.82 7.44
CA THR A 39 -8.87 -9.84 7.02
C THR A 39 -9.18 -9.97 5.54
N THR A 40 -8.15 -10.10 4.69
CA THR A 40 -8.33 -10.27 3.24
C THR A 40 -9.09 -11.56 2.93
N LEU A 41 -8.68 -12.68 3.55
CA LEU A 41 -9.30 -14.00 3.41
C LEU A 41 -10.76 -13.99 3.85
N HIS A 42 -11.03 -13.48 5.05
CA HIS A 42 -12.36 -13.45 5.62
C HIS A 42 -13.31 -12.65 4.73
N THR A 43 -12.89 -11.47 4.27
CA THR A 43 -13.66 -10.63 3.35
C THR A 43 -13.94 -11.35 2.03
N ALA A 44 -12.93 -12.01 1.45
CA ALA A 44 -13.08 -12.73 0.19
C ALA A 44 -14.01 -13.95 0.31
N LEU A 45 -13.78 -14.84 1.29
CA LEU A 45 -14.57 -16.05 1.50
C LEU A 45 -16.03 -15.72 1.84
N THR A 46 -16.26 -14.78 2.75
CA THR A 46 -17.62 -14.34 3.14
C THR A 46 -18.41 -13.81 1.94
N HIS A 47 -17.72 -13.19 0.97
CA HIS A 47 -18.35 -12.75 -0.26
C HIS A 47 -18.64 -13.91 -1.21
N LEU A 48 -17.68 -14.82 -1.40
CA LEU A 48 -17.79 -15.99 -2.28
C LEU A 48 -18.88 -16.99 -1.87
N ASP A 49 -19.26 -17.01 -0.59
CA ASP A 49 -20.39 -17.81 -0.10
C ASP A 49 -21.75 -17.34 -0.64
N LYS A 50 -21.82 -16.14 -1.22
CA LYS A 50 -23.05 -15.59 -1.82
C LYS A 50 -23.20 -16.04 -3.27
N ARG A 51 -24.44 -16.24 -3.70
CA ARG A 51 -24.74 -16.64 -5.09
C ARG A 51 -24.30 -15.57 -6.10
N ASN A 52 -23.76 -16.04 -7.23
CA ASN A 52 -23.37 -15.21 -8.38
C ASN A 52 -22.37 -14.09 -8.05
N THR A 53 -21.39 -14.41 -7.19
CA THR A 53 -20.31 -13.53 -6.81
C THR A 53 -18.95 -14.10 -7.19
N TYR A 54 -17.95 -13.23 -7.25
CA TYR A 54 -16.54 -13.59 -7.34
C TYR A 54 -15.69 -12.44 -6.78
N VAL A 55 -14.40 -12.69 -6.60
CA VAL A 55 -13.47 -11.71 -6.01
C VAL A 55 -12.32 -11.46 -6.97
N ARG A 56 -11.94 -10.19 -7.15
CA ARG A 56 -10.73 -9.78 -7.85
C ARG A 56 -9.75 -9.19 -6.87
N MET A 57 -8.48 -9.52 -7.02
CA MET A 57 -7.39 -9.02 -6.17
C MET A 57 -6.29 -8.46 -7.06
N LEU A 58 -5.99 -7.18 -6.90
CA LEU A 58 -4.88 -6.51 -7.58
C LEU A 58 -3.74 -6.32 -6.58
N PHE A 59 -2.66 -7.06 -6.78
CA PHE A 59 -1.43 -6.95 -5.99
C PHE A 59 -0.52 -5.92 -6.62
N ILE A 60 -0.38 -4.78 -5.96
CA ILE A 60 0.35 -3.63 -6.48
C ILE A 60 1.80 -3.72 -6.07
N ASN A 61 2.68 -3.41 -7.01
CA ASN A 61 4.10 -3.24 -6.75
C ASN A 61 4.53 -1.82 -7.11
N TYR A 62 5.13 -1.11 -6.16
CA TYR A 62 5.75 0.19 -6.43
C TYR A 62 7.21 -0.01 -6.85
N SER A 63 7.69 0.79 -7.81
CA SER A 63 9.09 0.72 -8.25
C SER A 63 10.07 1.12 -7.15
N SER A 64 9.68 2.04 -6.25
CA SER A 64 10.50 2.45 -5.10
C SER A 64 9.73 3.24 -4.02
N ALA A 65 8.84 2.57 -3.27
CA ALA A 65 7.92 3.20 -2.33
C ALA A 65 8.54 4.18 -1.30
N PHE A 66 9.62 3.79 -0.63
CA PHE A 66 10.26 4.66 0.38
C PHE A 66 11.05 5.82 -0.22
N ASN A 67 11.51 5.69 -1.47
CA ASN A 67 12.29 6.72 -2.14
C ASN A 67 11.40 7.78 -2.82
N THR A 68 10.10 7.51 -2.94
CA THR A 68 9.14 8.37 -3.63
C THR A 68 8.43 9.40 -2.74
N ILE A 69 8.56 9.31 -1.41
CA ILE A 69 7.94 10.25 -0.47
C ILE A 69 8.35 11.68 -0.83
N VAL A 70 7.37 12.55 -1.08
CA VAL A 70 7.60 13.97 -1.32
C VAL A 70 7.41 14.71 -0.01
N PRO A 71 8.46 15.30 0.61
CA PRO A 71 8.38 15.86 1.95
C PRO A 71 7.31 16.95 2.10
N SER A 72 7.15 17.83 1.10
CA SER A 72 6.12 18.88 1.14
C SER A 72 4.69 18.31 1.15
N LYS A 73 4.42 17.24 0.40
CA LYS A 73 3.12 16.56 0.42
C LYS A 73 2.88 15.83 1.74
N LEU A 74 3.93 15.23 2.32
CA LEU A 74 3.83 14.60 3.63
C LEU A 74 3.49 15.63 4.71
N VAL A 75 4.16 16.79 4.73
CA VAL A 75 3.90 17.86 5.70
C VAL A 75 2.43 18.29 5.68
N ILE A 76 1.86 18.55 4.48
CA ILE A 76 0.44 18.91 4.34
C ILE A 76 -0.47 17.84 4.96
N LYS A 77 -0.16 16.55 4.74
CA LYS A 77 -0.91 15.44 5.32
C LYS A 77 -0.78 15.41 6.84
N LEU A 78 0.42 15.64 7.39
CA LEU A 78 0.66 15.68 8.84
C LEU A 78 -0.10 16.84 9.51
N GLU A 79 -0.09 18.01 8.90
CA GLU A 79 -0.87 19.17 9.37
C GLU A 79 -2.37 18.89 9.34
N THR A 80 -2.86 18.23 8.28
CA THR A 80 -4.27 17.80 8.16
C THR A 80 -4.66 16.79 9.25
N LEU A 81 -3.71 15.98 9.71
CA LEU A 81 -3.88 15.05 10.83
C LEU A 81 -3.79 15.74 12.21
N GLY A 82 -3.55 17.05 12.25
CA GLY A 82 -3.52 17.84 13.49
C GLY A 82 -2.18 17.83 14.22
N LEU A 83 -1.08 17.43 13.55
CA LEU A 83 0.25 17.52 14.15
C LEU A 83 0.71 18.98 14.27
N ASP A 84 1.50 19.26 15.30
CA ASP A 84 2.05 20.59 15.56
C ASP A 84 2.93 21.09 14.39
N PRO A 85 2.78 22.34 13.92
CA PRO A 85 3.57 22.87 12.81
C PRO A 85 5.10 22.83 13.03
N ALA A 86 5.59 22.95 14.26
CA ALA A 86 7.03 22.87 14.52
C ALA A 86 7.54 21.44 14.31
N LEU A 87 6.75 20.44 14.71
CA LEU A 87 7.04 19.03 14.43
C LEU A 87 6.99 18.73 12.92
N CYS A 88 5.99 19.26 12.21
CA CYS A 88 5.89 19.13 10.75
C CYS A 88 7.11 19.74 10.04
N ASN A 89 7.55 20.93 10.45
CA ASN A 89 8.76 21.58 9.93
C ASN A 89 10.02 20.78 10.26
N TRP A 90 10.09 20.18 11.45
CA TRP A 90 11.20 19.29 11.79
C TRP A 90 11.23 18.05 10.89
N VAL A 91 10.08 17.44 10.58
CA VAL A 91 9.99 16.33 9.62
C VAL A 91 10.41 16.78 8.21
N LEU A 92 10.05 18.00 7.80
CA LEU A 92 10.47 18.56 6.52
C LEU A 92 12.00 18.69 6.44
N ASP A 93 12.63 19.29 7.46
CA ASP A 93 14.08 19.43 7.56
C ASP A 93 14.77 18.05 7.63
N PHE A 94 14.22 17.13 8.42
CA PHE A 94 14.68 15.74 8.48
C PHE A 94 14.66 15.04 7.12
N LEU A 95 13.74 15.42 6.22
CA LEU A 95 13.58 14.77 4.92
C LEU A 95 14.24 15.49 3.73
N THR A 96 14.73 16.71 3.92
CA THR A 96 15.25 17.57 2.84
C THR A 96 16.74 17.88 3.04
N GLY A 97 17.42 18.31 1.97
CA GLY A 97 18.83 18.74 2.05
C GLY A 97 19.82 17.65 2.46
N ARG A 98 19.47 16.36 2.32
CA ARG A 98 20.28 15.26 2.86
C ARG A 98 21.39 14.86 1.89
N PRO A 99 22.68 15.00 2.24
CA PRO A 99 23.76 14.50 1.40
C PRO A 99 23.84 12.96 1.47
N GLN A 100 23.95 12.34 0.31
CA GLN A 100 24.24 10.91 0.16
C GLN A 100 25.48 10.70 -0.71
N VAL A 101 26.26 9.68 -0.36
CA VAL A 101 27.42 9.23 -1.13
C VAL A 101 27.39 7.70 -1.24
N VAL A 102 27.89 7.17 -2.34
CA VAL A 102 28.12 5.74 -2.52
C VAL A 102 29.60 5.46 -2.29
N ARG A 103 29.91 4.48 -1.46
CA ARG A 103 31.28 4.01 -1.22
C ARG A 103 31.47 2.60 -1.79
N VAL A 104 32.45 2.43 -2.67
CA VAL A 104 32.86 1.13 -3.20
C VAL A 104 34.35 0.95 -2.91
N GLY A 105 34.65 0.11 -1.92
CA GLY A 105 36.01 -0.02 -1.38
C GLY A 105 36.52 1.32 -0.81
N ASN A 106 37.61 1.82 -1.40
CA ASN A 106 38.20 3.11 -1.02
C ASN A 106 37.68 4.31 -1.82
N ASN A 107 36.85 4.08 -2.84
CA ASN A 107 36.31 5.16 -3.66
C ASN A 107 34.99 5.67 -3.08
N ILE A 108 34.82 6.99 -3.02
CA ILE A 108 33.61 7.67 -2.56
C ILE A 108 33.10 8.53 -3.73
N SER A 109 31.81 8.43 -4.03
CA SER A 109 31.18 9.25 -5.07
C SER A 109 31.15 10.73 -4.67
N THR A 110 30.89 11.60 -5.64
CA THR A 110 30.45 12.96 -5.34
C THR A 110 29.16 12.94 -4.52
N PRO A 111 28.98 13.84 -3.54
CA PRO A 111 27.73 13.95 -2.78
C PRO A 111 26.55 14.29 -3.67
N LEU A 112 25.46 13.56 -3.50
CA LEU A 112 24.15 13.86 -4.08
C LEU A 112 23.23 14.35 -2.96
N ILE A 113 22.63 15.53 -3.13
CA ILE A 113 21.65 16.05 -2.17
C ILE A 113 20.27 15.46 -2.51
N LEU A 114 19.66 14.77 -1.55
CA LEU A 114 18.31 14.24 -1.67
C LEU A 114 17.29 15.14 -1.00
N ASN A 115 16.19 15.38 -1.72
CA ASN A 115 15.01 16.11 -1.26
C ASN A 115 13.72 15.28 -1.36
N THR A 116 13.87 13.98 -1.60
CA THR A 116 12.77 13.01 -1.73
C THR A 116 13.14 11.72 -1.01
N GLY A 117 12.10 10.96 -0.64
CA GLY A 117 12.20 9.70 0.07
C GLY A 117 12.47 9.84 1.56
N ALA A 118 12.39 8.73 2.27
CA ALA A 118 12.84 8.61 3.64
C ALA A 118 14.12 7.76 3.71
N PRO A 119 15.06 8.06 4.64
CA PRO A 119 16.33 7.34 4.68
C PRO A 119 16.10 5.87 5.04
N GLN A 120 16.77 4.95 4.33
CA GLN A 120 16.70 3.52 4.67
C GLN A 120 17.39 3.26 6.02
N GLY A 121 16.80 2.40 6.85
CA GLY A 121 17.35 2.05 8.17
C GLY A 121 17.14 3.09 9.28
N CYS A 122 16.41 4.18 8.99
CA CYS A 122 15.90 5.09 10.00
C CYS A 122 14.65 4.52 10.68
N VAL A 123 14.50 4.81 11.98
CA VAL A 123 13.40 4.30 12.81
C VAL A 123 12.09 4.98 12.43
N LEU A 124 12.16 6.22 11.97
CA LEU A 124 11.00 7.04 11.65
C LEU A 124 10.46 6.79 10.24
N SER A 125 11.30 6.37 9.28
CA SER A 125 10.92 6.18 7.87
C SER A 125 9.68 5.28 7.66
N PRO A 126 9.54 4.13 8.36
CA PRO A 126 8.34 3.31 8.25
C PRO A 126 7.04 4.03 8.65
N LEU A 127 7.07 4.77 9.76
CA LEU A 127 5.92 5.54 10.22
C LEU A 127 5.56 6.65 9.22
N LEU A 128 6.56 7.39 8.74
CA LEU A 128 6.34 8.47 7.76
C LEU A 128 5.75 7.95 6.46
N TYR A 129 6.15 6.75 6.02
CA TYR A 129 5.53 6.11 4.86
C TYR A 129 4.06 5.75 5.12
N SER A 130 3.73 5.12 6.26
CA SER A 130 2.34 4.85 6.63
C SER A 130 1.49 6.12 6.64
N LEU A 131 2.01 7.20 7.23
CA LEU A 131 1.33 8.51 7.26
C LEU A 131 1.23 9.16 5.88
N PHE A 132 2.20 8.92 4.99
CA PHE A 132 2.13 9.41 3.62
C PHE A 132 0.98 8.76 2.84
N THR A 133 0.77 7.46 3.06
CA THR A 133 -0.24 6.64 2.35
C THR A 133 -1.58 6.51 3.09
N HIS A 134 -1.77 7.20 4.22
CA HIS A 134 -2.92 6.97 5.11
C HIS A 134 -4.28 7.22 4.43
N ASN A 135 -4.33 8.15 3.47
CA ASN A 135 -5.54 8.51 2.72
C ASN A 135 -5.70 7.71 1.41
N CYS A 136 -4.87 6.70 1.18
CA CYS A 136 -5.09 5.70 0.13
C CYS A 136 -6.10 4.68 0.65
N VAL A 137 -7.39 4.99 0.50
CA VAL A 137 -8.52 4.19 1.00
C VAL A 137 -9.51 3.95 -0.14
N ALA A 138 -10.27 2.86 -0.03
CA ALA A 138 -11.23 2.48 -1.08
C ALA A 138 -12.35 3.52 -1.23
N MET A 139 -12.74 3.78 -2.47
CA MET A 139 -13.87 4.68 -2.80
C MET A 139 -15.23 3.99 -2.64
N HIS A 140 -15.29 2.68 -2.88
CA HIS A 140 -16.54 1.91 -2.85
C HIS A 140 -16.55 0.91 -1.69
N ALA A 141 -17.71 0.72 -1.07
CA ALA A 141 -17.90 -0.25 0.01
C ALA A 141 -17.71 -1.72 -0.44
N SER A 142 -17.84 -1.99 -1.75
CA SER A 142 -17.54 -3.30 -2.35
C SER A 142 -16.05 -3.52 -2.57
N ASN A 143 -15.21 -2.53 -2.28
CA ASN A 143 -13.77 -2.61 -2.46
C ASN A 143 -13.05 -2.42 -1.14
N SER A 144 -11.81 -2.87 -1.07
CA SER A 144 -10.92 -2.62 0.06
C SER A 144 -9.50 -2.43 -0.42
N ILE A 145 -8.80 -1.43 0.12
CA ILE A 145 -7.37 -1.23 -0.11
C ILE A 145 -6.65 -1.64 1.16
N ILE A 146 -5.94 -2.76 1.08
CA ILE A 146 -5.22 -3.36 2.20
C ILE A 146 -3.74 -3.07 2.00
N LYS A 147 -3.09 -2.55 3.04
CA LYS A 147 -1.70 -2.12 2.99
C LYS A 147 -0.88 -2.83 4.06
N PHE A 148 0.29 -3.29 3.67
CA PHE A 148 1.32 -3.79 4.56
C PHE A 148 2.67 -3.25 4.09
N ALA A 149 3.11 -2.18 4.72
CA ALA A 149 4.29 -1.42 4.31
C ALA A 149 4.09 -0.96 2.87
N ASP A 150 5.01 -1.27 1.96
CA ASP A 150 4.91 -0.95 0.54
C ASP A 150 4.02 -1.91 -0.26
N ASP A 151 3.65 -3.07 0.27
CA ASP A 151 2.69 -3.97 -0.37
C ASP A 151 1.28 -3.38 -0.25
N THR A 152 0.62 -3.13 -1.39
CA THR A 152 -0.78 -2.67 -1.44
C THR A 152 -1.62 -3.66 -2.24
N THR A 153 -2.79 -4.03 -1.75
CA THR A 153 -3.72 -4.94 -2.43
C THR A 153 -5.09 -4.30 -2.51
N VAL A 154 -5.64 -4.22 -3.73
CA VAL A 154 -7.04 -3.85 -3.95
C VAL A 154 -7.85 -5.13 -4.03
N VAL A 155 -8.87 -5.26 -3.19
CA VAL A 155 -9.82 -6.36 -3.21
C VAL A 155 -11.15 -5.83 -3.73
N GLY A 156 -11.64 -6.35 -4.85
CA GLY A 156 -12.95 -6.04 -5.41
C GLY A 156 -13.93 -7.19 -5.21
N LEU A 157 -15.05 -6.91 -4.56
CA LEU A 157 -16.13 -7.86 -4.30
C LEU A 157 -17.21 -7.74 -5.38
N ILE A 158 -17.17 -8.63 -6.36
CA ILE A 158 -18.01 -8.53 -7.55
C ILE A 158 -19.31 -9.30 -7.35
N THR A 159 -20.44 -8.67 -7.67
CA THR A 159 -21.77 -9.28 -7.60
C THR A 159 -22.44 -9.14 -8.96
N ASN A 160 -23.05 -10.21 -9.47
CA ASN A 160 -23.76 -10.20 -10.75
C ASN A 160 -22.92 -9.75 -11.97
N ASN A 161 -21.59 -9.88 -11.89
CA ASN A 161 -20.63 -9.35 -12.88
C ASN A 161 -20.63 -7.81 -13.02
N ASP A 162 -21.10 -7.08 -12.01
CA ASP A 162 -20.93 -5.63 -11.96
C ASP A 162 -19.50 -5.26 -11.51
N GLU A 163 -18.68 -4.91 -12.50
CA GLU A 163 -17.26 -4.62 -12.36
C GLU A 163 -16.97 -3.11 -12.25
N MET A 164 -18.01 -2.27 -12.30
CA MET A 164 -17.87 -0.81 -12.37
C MET A 164 -17.06 -0.26 -11.19
N ALA A 165 -17.46 -0.63 -9.96
CA ALA A 165 -16.80 -0.15 -8.75
C ALA A 165 -15.33 -0.57 -8.68
N TYR A 166 -14.99 -1.79 -9.08
CA TYR A 166 -13.59 -2.27 -9.07
C TYR A 166 -12.77 -1.57 -10.16
N GLY A 167 -13.30 -1.40 -11.36
CA GLY A 167 -12.63 -0.66 -12.43
C GLY A 167 -12.38 0.81 -12.10
N GLU A 168 -13.36 1.48 -11.47
CA GLU A 168 -13.21 2.85 -10.98
C GLU A 168 -12.14 2.97 -9.90
N GLU A 169 -12.08 2.00 -8.97
CA GLU A 169 -11.07 1.96 -7.91
C GLU A 169 -9.66 1.84 -8.46
N VAL A 170 -9.42 0.92 -9.41
CA VAL A 170 -8.09 0.74 -10.00
C VAL A 170 -7.65 2.02 -10.73
N ARG A 171 -8.58 2.66 -11.46
CA ARG A 171 -8.29 3.93 -12.15
C ARG A 171 -7.99 5.04 -11.14
N ALA A 172 -8.82 5.19 -10.11
CA ALA A 172 -8.64 6.20 -9.08
C ALA A 172 -7.31 6.03 -8.34
N LEU A 173 -6.93 4.77 -8.06
CA LEU A 173 -5.66 4.45 -7.44
C LEU A 173 -4.47 4.81 -8.33
N GLY A 174 -4.56 4.58 -9.64
CA GLY A 174 -3.56 5.03 -10.61
C GLY A 174 -3.36 6.56 -10.55
N VAL A 175 -4.45 7.33 -10.57
CA VAL A 175 -4.41 8.80 -10.43
C VAL A 175 -3.80 9.20 -9.07
N TRP A 176 -4.27 8.59 -7.98
CA TRP A 176 -3.76 8.87 -6.64
C TRP A 176 -2.26 8.60 -6.54
N CYS A 177 -1.76 7.53 -7.16
CA CYS A 177 -0.33 7.21 -7.20
C CYS A 177 0.47 8.31 -7.94
N GLN A 178 -0.01 8.77 -9.10
CA GLN A 178 0.61 9.88 -9.84
C GLN A 178 0.63 11.17 -9.01
N GLU A 179 -0.50 11.52 -8.38
CA GLU A 179 -0.62 12.67 -7.50
C GLU A 179 0.25 12.58 -6.25
N ASN A 180 0.59 11.39 -5.77
CA ASN A 180 1.45 11.18 -4.60
C ASN A 180 2.88 10.76 -4.98
N ASN A 181 3.28 10.92 -6.26
CA ASN A 181 4.62 10.57 -6.76
C ASN A 181 5.00 9.09 -6.54
N LEU A 182 4.04 8.20 -6.37
CA LEU A 182 4.25 6.76 -6.24
C LEU A 182 4.22 6.11 -7.63
N THR A 183 5.37 5.62 -8.07
CA THR A 183 5.48 4.98 -9.39
C THR A 183 5.07 3.53 -9.33
N LEU A 184 3.93 3.20 -9.94
CA LEU A 184 3.46 1.83 -10.12
C LEU A 184 4.37 1.07 -11.08
N ASN A 185 4.72 -0.16 -10.73
CA ASN A 185 5.40 -1.10 -11.62
C ASN A 185 4.38 -2.07 -12.22
N VAL A 186 3.74 -1.68 -13.32
CA VAL A 186 2.66 -2.46 -13.95
C VAL A 186 3.11 -3.88 -14.31
N ASN A 187 4.39 -4.05 -14.70
CA ASN A 187 4.96 -5.37 -15.04
C ASN A 187 5.07 -6.30 -13.82
N LYS A 188 5.18 -5.75 -12.61
CA LYS A 188 5.22 -6.51 -11.35
C LYS A 188 3.87 -6.56 -10.65
N THR A 189 2.97 -5.63 -10.94
CA THR A 189 1.58 -5.68 -10.50
C THR A 189 0.89 -6.89 -11.12
N LYS A 190 0.16 -7.66 -10.31
CA LYS A 190 -0.55 -8.87 -10.75
C LYS A 190 -2.00 -8.81 -10.34
N GLU A 191 -2.88 -9.30 -11.20
CA GLU A 191 -4.27 -9.54 -10.88
C GLU A 191 -4.53 -11.03 -10.65
N MET A 192 -5.32 -11.35 -9.63
CA MET A 192 -5.86 -12.68 -9.40
C MET A 192 -7.37 -12.60 -9.32
N ILE A 193 -8.06 -13.57 -9.92
CA ILE A 193 -9.51 -13.68 -9.90
C ILE A 193 -9.87 -15.02 -9.23
N VAL A 194 -10.73 -14.96 -8.22
CA VAL A 194 -11.24 -16.13 -7.52
C VAL A 194 -12.73 -16.24 -7.84
N ASP A 195 -13.08 -17.17 -8.72
CA ASP A 195 -14.45 -17.42 -9.18
C ASP A 195 -14.77 -18.92 -9.13
N PHE A 196 -15.64 -19.32 -8.20
CA PHE A 196 -16.07 -20.71 -8.03
C PHE A 196 -17.39 -21.03 -8.76
N ARG A 197 -17.93 -20.10 -9.55
CA ARG A 197 -19.17 -20.33 -10.30
C ARG A 197 -18.93 -21.37 -11.40
N LYS A 198 -19.93 -22.22 -11.67
CA LYS A 198 -19.86 -23.25 -12.71
C LYS A 198 -19.79 -22.67 -14.12
N GLU A 199 -20.52 -21.58 -14.36
CA GLU A 199 -20.50 -20.84 -15.62
C GLU A 199 -19.66 -19.58 -15.44
N GLN A 200 -18.36 -19.70 -15.70
CA GLN A 200 -17.45 -18.56 -15.70
C GLN A 200 -17.63 -17.79 -17.00
N ARG A 201 -17.93 -16.50 -16.89
CA ARG A 201 -17.90 -15.57 -18.02
C ARG A 201 -16.49 -15.01 -18.16
N GLU A 202 -16.13 -14.58 -19.35
CA GLU A 202 -14.87 -13.90 -19.57
C GLU A 202 -14.82 -12.59 -18.76
N HIS A 203 -13.81 -12.45 -17.90
CA HIS A 203 -13.65 -11.27 -17.05
C HIS A 203 -12.95 -10.14 -17.82
N PRO A 204 -13.40 -8.87 -17.72
CA PRO A 204 -12.81 -7.74 -18.45
C PRO A 204 -11.38 -7.43 -17.98
N LEU A 205 -10.47 -7.21 -18.92
CA LEU A 205 -9.06 -6.91 -18.63
C LEU A 205 -8.91 -5.54 -17.96
N ILE A 206 -8.02 -5.47 -16.95
CA ILE A 206 -7.66 -4.23 -16.29
C ILE A 206 -6.43 -3.62 -16.96
N HIS A 207 -6.49 -2.30 -17.16
CA HIS A 207 -5.41 -1.51 -17.74
C HIS A 207 -4.94 -0.48 -16.72
N ILE A 208 -3.63 -0.36 -16.56
CA ILE A 208 -2.98 0.69 -15.76
C ILE A 208 -2.00 1.40 -16.70
N ASP A 209 -2.13 2.71 -16.85
CA ASP A 209 -1.33 3.53 -17.76
C ASP A 209 -1.27 2.96 -19.20
N GLY A 210 -2.41 2.45 -19.69
CA GLY A 210 -2.55 1.85 -21.02
C GLY A 210 -1.95 0.45 -21.17
N THR A 211 -1.33 -0.11 -20.12
CA THR A 211 -0.75 -1.46 -20.11
C THR A 211 -1.70 -2.45 -19.43
N VAL A 212 -1.93 -3.61 -20.06
CA VAL A 212 -2.75 -4.69 -19.48
C VAL A 212 -2.01 -5.29 -18.28
N VAL A 213 -2.71 -5.43 -17.16
CA VAL A 213 -2.17 -6.10 -15.98
C VAL A 213 -2.16 -7.61 -16.20
N GLU A 214 -1.03 -8.26 -15.88
CA GLU A 214 -0.92 -9.71 -15.98
C GLU A 214 -1.82 -10.40 -14.95
N ARG A 215 -2.60 -11.38 -15.43
CA ARG A 215 -3.40 -12.26 -14.57
C ARG A 215 -2.61 -13.49 -14.17
N VAL A 216 -2.67 -13.83 -12.89
CA VAL A 216 -2.00 -15.00 -12.32
C VAL A 216 -3.00 -15.91 -11.63
N GLY A 217 -2.82 -17.23 -11.79
CA GLY A 217 -3.59 -18.22 -11.04
C GLY A 217 -3.11 -18.40 -9.60
N LEU A 218 -1.87 -18.03 -9.30
CA LEU A 218 -1.27 -18.06 -7.96
C LEU A 218 -0.31 -16.87 -7.82
N TYR A 219 -0.54 -16.00 -6.86
CA TYR A 219 0.40 -14.92 -6.53
C TYR A 219 1.41 -15.39 -5.47
N VAL A 220 2.71 -15.25 -5.77
CA VAL A 220 3.81 -15.58 -4.86
C VAL A 220 4.36 -14.27 -4.27
N GLY A 221 3.83 -13.87 -3.12
CA GLY A 221 4.23 -12.68 -2.37
C GLY A 221 3.72 -12.75 -0.92
N LEU A 222 3.46 -11.60 -0.27
CA LEU A 222 2.90 -11.54 1.10
C LEU A 222 1.69 -12.45 1.28
N TYR A 223 0.85 -12.51 0.24
CA TYR A 223 -0.40 -13.27 0.20
C TYR A 223 -0.24 -14.71 -0.30
N HIS A 224 0.96 -15.26 -0.49
CA HIS A 224 1.11 -16.62 -0.99
C HIS A 224 0.36 -17.67 -0.14
N ARG A 225 0.34 -17.50 1.19
CA ARG A 225 -0.45 -18.36 2.10
C ARG A 225 -1.96 -18.18 1.89
N LEU A 226 -2.42 -16.94 1.75
CA LEU A 226 -3.80 -16.59 1.43
C LEU A 226 -4.27 -17.30 0.16
N VAL A 227 -3.47 -17.19 -0.90
CA VAL A 227 -3.83 -17.73 -2.20
C VAL A 227 -3.90 -19.26 -2.17
N ARG A 228 -2.98 -19.92 -1.46
CA ARG A 228 -3.07 -21.38 -1.26
C ARG A 228 -4.32 -21.79 -0.50
N GLN A 229 -4.74 -21.03 0.52
CA GLN A 229 -5.95 -21.34 1.28
C GLN A 229 -7.22 -21.11 0.47
N LEU A 230 -7.26 -20.06 -0.38
CA LEU A 230 -8.39 -19.81 -1.28
C LEU A 230 -8.52 -20.90 -2.37
N LEU A 231 -7.41 -21.35 -2.95
CA LEU A 231 -7.43 -22.31 -4.06
C LEU A 231 -7.47 -23.79 -3.61
N CYS A 232 -7.10 -24.07 -2.37
CA CYS A 232 -7.13 -25.41 -1.79
C CYS A 232 -7.78 -25.37 -0.39
N PRO A 233 -9.10 -25.17 -0.30
CA PRO A 233 -9.79 -25.30 0.98
C PRO A 233 -9.56 -26.72 1.50
N GLN A 234 -8.88 -26.85 2.65
CA GLN A 234 -8.72 -28.14 3.30
C GLN A 234 -10.12 -28.62 3.76
N PRO A 235 -10.45 -29.91 3.54
CA PRO A 235 -11.78 -30.46 3.82
C PRO A 235 -12.14 -30.49 5.31
#